data_AF-A0A7C3QNV5-F1
#
_entry.id   AF-A0A7C3QNV5-F1
#
_cell.length_a   1.000
_cell.length_b   1.000
_cell.length_c   1.000
_cell.angle_alpha   90.00
_cell.angle_beta   90.00
_cell.angle_gamma   90.00
#
_symmetry.space_group_name_H-M   'P 1'
#
loop_
_entity.id
_entity.type
_entity.pdbx_description
1 polymer ?
#
loop_
_entity_poly.entity_id
_entity_poly.type
_entity_poly.pdbx_seq_one_letter_code
_entity_poly.pdbx_strand_id
1 'polypeptide(L)'
;YKPAIILATESGEILRYQLDPKTILFVKDGDEVSIADILAKTPKAAIKSKDITGGLPRVSELFEARRPKDIALIAQIDGEVGFGKPLRGKERLIISGNNGQFTEQFVDKGKTPLVHPGEFVHTGEKLTEGVVSSHDILAALGERELYEYIVSEVQQVYRRQGVNISDKHIEIIVSQMMRQVKIVESGDSNFIAGDIISRRKFKEENERVIKLFGEPAIAEPMLVGITRSAVGADSIISAASFQDTTKVLTSASIAGTVDGLEDLKENVVIGRLIPVGTGMINTERVHLAEVE
;
A
#
# COMPACT_ATOMS: atom_id res chain seq x y z
N TYR A 1 14.32 34.88 -11.09
CA TYR A 1 13.28 35.15 -12.10
C TYR A 1 12.75 33.81 -12.59
N LYS A 2 11.44 33.52 -12.45
CA LYS A 2 10.83 32.35 -13.08
C LYS A 2 10.56 32.67 -14.56
N PRO A 3 10.94 31.81 -15.53
CA PRO A 3 10.67 32.04 -16.94
C PRO A 3 9.16 32.10 -17.19
N ALA A 4 8.70 32.92 -18.13
CA ALA A 4 7.30 33.10 -18.42
C ALA A 4 7.08 33.49 -19.89
N ILE A 5 5.96 33.04 -20.47
CA ILE A 5 5.44 33.53 -21.76
C ILE A 5 4.49 34.68 -21.47
N ILE A 6 4.63 35.74 -22.24
CA ILE A 6 3.78 36.92 -22.16
C ILE A 6 3.07 37.01 -23.51
N LEU A 7 1.74 37.01 -23.49
CA LEU A 7 0.91 37.22 -24.68
C LEU A 7 0.24 38.60 -24.56
N ALA A 8 0.19 39.33 -25.66
CA ALA A 8 -0.60 40.55 -25.78
C ALA A 8 -1.79 40.25 -26.69
N THR A 9 -3.00 40.51 -26.18
CA THR A 9 -4.23 40.42 -26.98
C THR A 9 -4.40 41.69 -27.82
N GLU A 10 -5.20 41.63 -28.90
CA GLU A 10 -5.54 42.81 -29.72
C GLU A 10 -6.23 43.92 -28.90
N SER A 11 -6.91 43.55 -27.81
CA SER A 11 -7.53 44.47 -26.85
C SER A 11 -6.54 45.10 -25.85
N GLY A 12 -5.24 44.79 -25.94
CA GLY A 12 -4.19 45.34 -25.07
C GLY A 12 -4.04 44.66 -23.71
N GLU A 13 -4.75 43.55 -23.46
CA GLU A 13 -4.57 42.77 -22.24
C GLU A 13 -3.33 41.88 -22.34
N ILE A 14 -2.55 41.86 -21.25
CA ILE A 14 -1.30 41.09 -21.14
C ILE A 14 -1.58 39.83 -20.30
N LEU A 15 -1.48 38.66 -20.92
CA LEU A 15 -1.60 37.36 -20.26
C LEU A 15 -0.20 36.82 -19.97
N ARG A 16 0.05 36.36 -18.73
CA ARG A 16 1.35 35.85 -18.30
C ARG A 16 1.25 34.40 -17.84
N TYR A 17 1.94 33.51 -18.54
CA TYR A 17 2.04 32.09 -18.20
C TYR A 17 3.43 31.78 -17.66
N GLN A 18 3.52 31.29 -16.42
CA GLN A 18 4.81 30.87 -15.85
C GLN A 18 5.22 29.52 -16.44
N LEU A 19 6.51 29.36 -16.71
CA LEU A 19 7.09 28.14 -17.25
C LEU A 19 7.97 27.45 -16.21
N ASP A 20 7.99 26.13 -16.28
CA ASP A 20 8.93 25.32 -15.52
C ASP A 20 10.32 25.29 -16.18
N PRO A 21 11.40 25.08 -15.41
CA PRO A 21 12.73 24.88 -15.98
C PRO A 21 12.75 23.71 -16.98
N LYS A 22 13.46 23.87 -18.11
CA LYS A 22 13.58 22.88 -19.22
C LYS A 22 12.34 22.69 -20.10
N THR A 23 11.38 23.61 -20.01
CA THR A 23 10.26 23.67 -20.96
C THR A 23 10.76 23.98 -22.37
N ILE A 24 10.27 23.24 -23.38
CA ILE A 24 10.57 23.48 -24.80
C ILE A 24 9.49 24.39 -25.37
N LEU A 25 9.91 25.50 -25.98
CA LEU A 25 9.02 26.46 -26.65
C LEU A 25 8.77 26.03 -28.09
N PHE A 26 7.52 26.08 -28.53
CA PHE A 26 7.14 25.85 -29.94
C PHE A 26 6.90 27.14 -30.70
N VAL A 27 6.86 28.27 -30.00
CA VAL A 27 6.62 29.61 -30.54
C VAL A 27 7.87 30.48 -30.41
N LYS A 28 8.02 31.42 -31.34
CA LYS A 28 9.06 32.46 -31.34
C LYS A 28 8.47 33.79 -30.90
N ASP A 29 9.36 34.70 -30.51
CA ASP A 29 8.98 36.06 -30.16
C ASP A 29 8.38 36.77 -31.40
N GLY A 30 7.16 37.30 -31.25
CA GLY A 30 6.40 37.94 -32.32
C GLY A 30 5.47 37.04 -33.14
N ASP A 31 5.35 35.76 -32.83
CA ASP A 31 4.39 34.87 -33.50
C ASP A 31 2.94 35.20 -33.11
N GLU A 32 2.02 35.18 -34.08
CA GLU A 32 0.58 35.24 -33.83
C GLU A 32 0.09 33.84 -33.38
N VAL A 33 -0.63 33.79 -32.26
CA VAL A 33 -1.12 32.55 -31.66
C VAL A 33 -2.62 32.63 -31.40
N SER A 34 -3.33 31.53 -31.64
CA SER A 34 -4.77 31.41 -31.45
C SER A 34 -5.12 30.70 -30.14
N ILE A 35 -6.39 30.80 -29.74
CA ILE A 35 -6.92 30.03 -28.61
C ILE A 35 -6.74 28.54 -28.92
N ALA A 36 -6.21 27.79 -27.94
CA ALA A 36 -5.86 26.36 -28.00
C ALA A 36 -4.54 25.98 -28.70
N ASP A 37 -3.72 26.95 -29.10
CA ASP A 37 -2.36 26.64 -29.59
C ASP A 37 -1.42 26.19 -28.46
N ILE A 38 -0.58 25.20 -28.76
CA ILE A 38 0.43 24.70 -27.84
C ILE A 38 1.66 25.61 -27.91
N LEU A 39 1.76 26.55 -26.96
CA LEU A 39 2.88 27.51 -26.90
C LEU A 39 4.19 26.86 -26.46
N ALA A 40 4.08 25.90 -25.54
CA ALA A 40 5.21 25.28 -24.89
C ALA A 40 4.83 23.88 -24.41
N LYS A 41 5.80 22.96 -24.43
CA LYS A 41 5.65 21.64 -23.81
C LYS A 41 6.81 21.43 -22.88
N THR A 42 6.52 21.22 -21.61
CA THR A 42 7.50 20.62 -20.71
C THR A 42 7.57 19.15 -21.13
N PRO A 43 8.69 18.65 -21.65
CA PRO A 43 8.82 17.23 -21.87
C PRO A 43 8.63 16.59 -20.50
N LYS A 44 7.52 15.87 -20.30
CA LYS A 44 7.39 14.89 -19.21
C LYS A 44 8.67 14.10 -19.31
N ALA A 45 9.53 14.19 -18.28
CA ALA A 45 10.86 13.60 -18.31
C ALA A 45 10.71 12.23 -18.95
N ALA A 46 11.24 12.07 -20.17
CA ALA A 46 11.21 10.78 -20.86
C ALA A 46 11.66 9.82 -19.80
N ILE A 47 10.79 8.85 -19.43
CA ILE A 47 10.99 7.97 -18.28
C ILE A 47 12.42 7.49 -18.42
N LYS A 48 13.36 8.16 -17.73
CA LYS A 48 14.77 7.79 -17.78
C LYS A 48 14.69 6.38 -17.29
N SER A 49 15.10 5.42 -18.13
CA SER A 49 15.08 3.99 -17.84
C SER A 49 15.28 3.82 -16.35
N LYS A 50 14.16 3.58 -15.65
CA LYS A 50 14.00 3.98 -14.26
C LYS A 50 14.85 3.02 -13.48
N ASP A 51 16.02 3.48 -13.02
CA ASP A 51 17.12 2.69 -12.47
C ASP A 51 16.67 1.30 -12.04
N ILE A 52 16.67 0.39 -13.03
CA ILE A 52 16.05 -0.95 -12.97
C ILE A 52 16.89 -1.87 -12.06
N THR A 53 18.05 -1.38 -11.63
CA THR A 53 19.12 -2.05 -10.89
C THR A 53 18.71 -2.58 -9.51
N GLY A 54 17.47 -2.33 -9.08
CA GLY A 54 16.94 -2.80 -7.81
C GLY A 54 17.03 -4.31 -7.60
N GLY A 55 17.14 -5.14 -8.65
CA GLY A 55 17.41 -6.58 -8.55
C GLY A 55 16.63 -7.28 -7.42
N LEU A 56 17.29 -8.18 -6.71
CA LEU A 56 16.74 -8.82 -5.50
C LEU A 56 16.45 -7.84 -4.34
N PRO A 57 17.26 -6.79 -4.07
CA PRO A 57 16.96 -5.81 -3.03
C PRO A 57 15.55 -5.20 -3.11
N ARG A 58 15.08 -4.87 -4.32
CA ARG A 58 13.74 -4.31 -4.53
C ARG A 58 12.64 -5.29 -4.13
N VAL A 59 12.81 -6.57 -4.46
CA VAL A 59 11.87 -7.63 -4.06
C VAL A 59 11.85 -7.78 -2.54
N SER A 60 13.02 -7.73 -1.91
CA SER A 60 13.13 -7.75 -0.44
C SER A 60 12.46 -6.54 0.21
N GLU A 61 12.61 -5.33 -0.34
CA GLU A 61 11.91 -4.14 0.16
C GLU A 61 10.38 -4.29 0.10
N LEU A 62 9.86 -4.84 -1.02
CA LEU A 62 8.43 -5.07 -1.21
C LEU A 62 7.90 -6.12 -0.23
N PHE A 63 8.55 -7.27 -0.11
CA PHE A 63 8.10 -8.33 0.82
C PHE A 63 8.33 -8.01 2.29
N GLU A 64 9.25 -7.12 2.63
CA GLU A 64 9.36 -6.58 3.99
C GLU A 64 8.44 -5.38 4.24
N ALA A 65 7.57 -5.03 3.27
CA ALA A 65 6.67 -3.88 3.32
C ALA A 65 7.37 -2.57 3.77
N ARG A 66 8.62 -2.39 3.34
CA ARG A 66 9.43 -1.24 3.74
C ARG A 66 8.96 0.00 2.99
N ARG A 67 8.88 1.12 3.70
CA ARG A 67 8.62 2.42 3.06
C ARG A 67 9.86 2.81 2.23
N PRO A 68 9.69 3.15 0.93
CA PRO A 68 10.79 3.63 0.11
C PRO A 68 11.45 4.87 0.72
N LYS A 69 12.74 5.09 0.43
CA LYS A 69 13.43 6.33 0.86
C LYS A 69 12.88 7.56 0.16
N ASP A 70 12.58 7.43 -1.13
CA ASP A 70 12.03 8.50 -1.96
C ASP A 70 10.55 8.23 -2.30
N ILE A 71 9.66 8.59 -1.38
CA ILE A 71 8.21 8.31 -1.47
C ILE A 71 7.52 9.33 -2.40
N ALA A 72 6.84 8.86 -3.44
CA ALA A 72 5.92 9.69 -4.22
C ALA A 72 4.62 9.90 -3.45
N LEU A 73 4.15 11.15 -3.37
CA LEU A 73 2.80 11.43 -2.88
C LEU A 73 1.79 10.98 -3.91
N ILE A 74 0.69 10.39 -3.44
CA ILE A 74 -0.45 9.98 -4.26
C ILE A 74 -1.73 10.65 -3.81
N ALA A 75 -2.66 10.87 -4.74
CA ALA A 75 -3.99 11.35 -4.44
C ALA A 75 -4.74 10.34 -3.57
N GLN A 76 -5.33 10.82 -2.47
CA GLN A 76 -6.12 9.99 -1.54
C GLN A 76 -7.61 9.98 -1.89
N ILE A 77 -8.05 10.96 -2.66
CA ILE A 77 -9.41 11.12 -3.13
C ILE A 77 -9.39 11.65 -4.56
N ASP A 78 -10.48 11.42 -5.29
CA ASP A 78 -10.72 12.04 -6.59
C ASP A 78 -11.04 13.53 -6.40
N GLY A 79 -10.46 14.39 -7.22
CA GLY A 79 -10.75 15.82 -7.12
C GLY A 79 -9.83 16.75 -7.90
N GLU A 80 -10.10 18.04 -7.75
CA GLU A 80 -9.33 19.11 -8.37
C GLU A 80 -8.16 19.53 -7.47
N VAL A 81 -6.98 19.69 -8.06
CA VAL A 81 -5.75 20.08 -7.36
C VAL A 81 -5.68 21.59 -7.17
N GLY A 82 -5.44 22.00 -5.93
CA GLY A 82 -5.15 23.37 -5.54
C GLY A 82 -3.84 23.47 -4.76
N PHE A 83 -3.24 24.66 -4.75
CA PHE A 83 -2.05 24.95 -3.96
C PHE A 83 -2.34 26.03 -2.91
N GLY A 84 -2.05 25.70 -1.65
CA GLY A 84 -2.24 26.60 -0.52
C GLY A 84 -0.97 27.39 -0.16
N LYS A 85 -1.06 28.18 0.92
CA LYS A 85 0.12 28.85 1.48
C LYS A 85 1.15 27.80 1.94
N PRO A 86 2.44 27.96 1.59
CA PRO A 86 3.47 27.04 2.03
C PRO A 86 3.62 27.08 3.55
N LEU A 87 3.77 25.92 4.18
CA LEU A 87 3.88 25.78 5.63
C LEU A 87 5.23 25.15 5.97
N ARG A 88 6.01 25.80 6.84
CA ARG A 88 7.34 25.32 7.26
C ARG A 88 8.28 24.95 6.09
N GLY A 89 8.15 25.69 4.98
CA GLY A 89 8.93 25.44 3.78
C GLY A 89 8.53 24.19 2.99
N LYS A 90 7.35 23.62 3.22
CA LYS A 90 6.71 22.64 2.34
C LYS A 90 5.62 23.31 1.52
N GLU A 91 5.46 22.91 0.27
CA GLU A 91 4.32 23.35 -0.56
C GLU A 91 3.07 22.58 -0.14
N ARG A 92 1.97 23.30 0.08
CA ARG A 92 0.70 22.71 0.52
C ARG A 92 -0.13 22.40 -0.72
N LEU A 93 -0.39 21.12 -0.95
CA LEU A 93 -1.25 20.62 -2.02
C LEU A 93 -2.59 20.22 -1.41
N ILE A 94 -3.67 20.68 -2.02
CA ILE A 94 -5.04 20.45 -1.57
C ILE A 94 -5.79 19.77 -2.70
N ILE A 95 -6.41 18.64 -2.44
CA ILE A 95 -7.27 17.96 -3.42
C ILE A 95 -8.70 18.16 -2.94
N SER A 96 -9.54 18.77 -3.76
CA SER A 96 -10.94 19.05 -3.43
C SER A 96 -11.86 18.12 -4.22
N GLY A 97 -12.56 17.24 -3.52
CA GLY A 97 -13.51 16.32 -4.11
C GLY A 97 -14.91 16.91 -4.26
N ASN A 98 -15.77 16.25 -5.04
CA ASN A 98 -17.11 16.73 -5.39
C ASN A 98 -18.07 16.87 -4.19
N ASN A 99 -17.79 16.16 -3.08
CA ASN A 99 -18.67 16.09 -1.91
C ASN A 99 -18.28 17.07 -0.79
N GLY A 100 -17.46 18.08 -1.09
CA GLY A 100 -16.90 19.00 -0.08
C GLY A 100 -15.82 18.38 0.81
N GLN A 101 -15.46 17.12 0.57
CA GLN A 101 -14.28 16.50 1.17
C GLN A 101 -13.04 17.07 0.50
N PHE A 102 -12.04 17.41 1.31
CA PHE A 102 -10.74 17.79 0.81
C PHE A 102 -9.65 17.07 1.59
N THR A 103 -8.55 16.78 0.91
CA THR A 103 -7.35 16.22 1.55
C THR A 103 -6.19 17.17 1.36
N GLU A 104 -5.43 17.39 2.43
CA GLU A 104 -4.24 18.22 2.41
C GLU A 104 -2.98 17.37 2.51
N GLN A 105 -2.03 17.65 1.63
CA GLN A 105 -0.72 17.02 1.62
C GLN A 105 0.38 18.07 1.49
N PHE A 106 1.58 17.72 1.95
CA PHE A 106 2.71 18.64 1.96
C PHE A 106 3.85 18.08 1.13
N VAL A 107 4.18 18.78 0.05
CA VAL A 107 5.30 18.45 -0.84
C VAL A 107 6.58 19.06 -0.25
N ASP A 108 7.60 18.21 -0.04
CA ASP A 108 8.91 18.68 0.40
C ASP A 108 9.59 19.53 -0.69
N LYS A 109 10.32 20.58 -0.29
CA LYS A 109 11.02 21.53 -1.19
C LYS A 109 11.94 20.89 -2.24
N GLY A 110 12.43 19.68 -1.99
CA GLY A 110 13.30 18.94 -2.91
C GLY A 110 12.55 18.14 -3.98
N LYS A 111 11.22 18.09 -3.91
CA LYS A 111 10.37 17.31 -4.82
C LYS A 111 9.57 18.24 -5.72
N THR A 112 9.55 17.89 -7.00
CA THR A 112 8.73 18.60 -7.99
C THR A 112 7.33 17.98 -8.00
N PRO A 113 6.26 18.78 -7.83
CA PRO A 113 4.90 18.35 -8.13
C PRO A 113 4.78 17.98 -9.61
N LEU A 114 4.06 16.91 -9.92
CA LEU A 114 3.76 16.47 -11.28
C LEU A 114 2.42 17.02 -11.80
N VAL A 115 1.66 17.68 -10.93
CA VAL A 115 0.29 18.15 -11.15
C VAL A 115 0.22 19.66 -11.10
N HIS A 116 -0.72 20.23 -11.84
CA HIS A 116 -0.93 21.67 -11.93
C HIS A 116 -2.19 22.13 -11.17
N PRO A 117 -2.25 23.40 -10.72
CA PRO A 117 -3.48 23.95 -10.15
C PRO A 117 -4.63 23.88 -11.17
N GLY A 118 -5.79 23.39 -10.74
CA GLY A 118 -6.98 23.20 -11.57
C GLY A 118 -7.02 21.87 -12.34
N GLU A 119 -6.01 21.02 -12.18
CA GLU A 119 -5.99 19.69 -12.78
C GLU A 119 -6.86 18.72 -11.96
N PHE A 120 -7.66 17.89 -12.63
CA PHE A 120 -8.43 16.82 -11.98
C PHE A 120 -7.57 15.55 -11.90
N VAL A 121 -7.44 14.99 -10.69
CA VAL A 121 -6.67 13.77 -10.42
C VAL A 121 -7.55 12.68 -9.88
N HIS A 122 -7.21 11.43 -10.23
CA HIS A 122 -7.86 10.25 -9.67
C HIS A 122 -7.12 9.74 -8.43
N THR A 123 -7.84 9.08 -7.54
CA THR A 123 -7.30 8.39 -6.37
C THR A 123 -6.18 7.44 -6.78
N GLY A 124 -5.08 7.45 -6.05
CA GLY A 124 -3.88 6.68 -6.37
C GLY A 124 -2.94 7.30 -7.41
N GLU A 125 -3.35 8.38 -8.09
CA GLU A 125 -2.48 9.07 -9.04
C GLU A 125 -1.31 9.77 -8.35
N LYS A 126 -0.13 9.74 -8.98
CA LYS A 126 1.08 10.34 -8.43
C LYS A 126 1.05 11.86 -8.56
N LEU A 127 1.20 12.52 -7.43
CA LEU A 127 1.27 13.97 -7.33
C LEU A 127 2.70 14.49 -7.37
N THR A 128 3.69 13.66 -7.04
CA THR A 128 5.12 14.02 -7.06
C THR A 128 5.98 12.92 -7.68
N GLU A 129 7.21 13.26 -8.01
CA GLU A 129 8.24 12.27 -8.36
C GLU A 129 8.53 11.31 -7.18
N GLY A 130 9.01 10.11 -7.51
CA GLY A 130 9.43 9.09 -6.56
C GLY A 130 8.83 7.70 -6.79
N VAL A 131 8.85 6.90 -5.72
CA VAL A 131 8.32 5.53 -5.65
C VAL A 131 7.08 5.52 -4.77
N VAL A 132 6.01 4.88 -5.24
CA VAL A 132 4.78 4.76 -4.42
C VAL A 132 5.05 3.83 -3.25
N SER A 133 4.54 4.21 -2.07
CA SER A 133 4.54 3.35 -0.89
C SER A 133 3.38 2.35 -0.97
N SER A 134 3.66 1.08 -0.72
CA SER A 134 2.62 0.03 -0.62
C SER A 134 1.58 0.34 0.46
N HIS A 135 1.99 1.02 1.54
CA HIS A 135 1.05 1.44 2.60
C HIS A 135 0.07 2.51 2.12
N ASP A 136 0.54 3.42 1.26
CA ASP A 136 -0.30 4.50 0.76
C ASP A 136 -1.29 3.96 -0.28
N ILE A 137 -0.86 2.96 -1.07
CA ILE A 137 -1.75 2.23 -1.99
C ILE A 137 -2.85 1.52 -1.21
N LEU A 138 -2.50 0.80 -0.13
CA LEU A 138 -3.51 0.11 0.68
C LEU A 138 -4.53 1.09 1.26
N ALA A 139 -4.08 2.25 1.74
CA ALA A 139 -4.95 3.26 2.32
C ALA A 139 -5.86 3.96 1.30
N ALA A 140 -5.32 4.28 0.11
CA ALA A 140 -6.04 5.05 -0.91
C ALA A 140 -6.93 4.17 -1.81
N LEU A 141 -6.41 3.02 -2.24
CA LEU A 141 -7.01 2.18 -3.27
C LEU A 141 -7.57 0.85 -2.74
N GLY A 142 -7.08 0.37 -1.59
CA GLY A 142 -7.52 -0.87 -0.98
C GLY A 142 -6.67 -2.10 -1.30
N GLU A 143 -7.15 -3.28 -0.89
CA GLU A 143 -6.37 -4.52 -0.95
C GLU A 143 -6.10 -4.98 -2.39
N ARG A 144 -7.10 -4.93 -3.27
CA ARG A 144 -7.00 -5.48 -4.63
C ARG A 144 -5.89 -4.78 -5.44
N GLU A 145 -5.89 -3.47 -5.41
CA GLU A 145 -4.91 -2.62 -6.08
C GLU A 145 -3.52 -2.80 -5.46
N LEU A 146 -3.44 -3.06 -4.14
CA LEU A 146 -2.19 -3.45 -3.50
C LEU A 146 -1.64 -4.79 -4.01
N TYR A 147 -2.50 -5.82 -4.16
CA TYR A 147 -2.11 -7.11 -4.73
C TYR A 147 -1.57 -6.93 -6.15
N GLU A 148 -2.33 -6.26 -7.02
CA GLU A 148 -1.92 -5.97 -8.39
C GLU A 148 -0.59 -5.21 -8.45
N TYR A 149 -0.42 -4.20 -7.58
CA TYR A 149 0.81 -3.43 -7.48
C TYR A 149 2.01 -4.30 -7.12
N ILE A 150 1.96 -5.03 -5.99
CA ILE A 150 3.10 -5.83 -5.52
C ILE A 150 3.42 -6.94 -6.53
N VAL A 151 2.40 -7.64 -7.04
CA VAL A 151 2.59 -8.69 -8.06
C VAL A 151 3.28 -8.10 -9.28
N SER A 152 2.81 -6.96 -9.81
CA SER A 152 3.41 -6.35 -11.00
C SER A 152 4.86 -5.90 -10.76
N GLU A 153 5.18 -5.32 -9.60
CA GLU A 153 6.53 -4.82 -9.29
C GLU A 153 7.52 -5.98 -9.13
N VAL A 154 7.14 -7.03 -8.40
CA VAL A 154 7.98 -8.23 -8.22
C VAL A 154 8.16 -8.95 -9.55
N GLN A 155 7.08 -9.12 -10.31
CA GLN A 155 7.08 -9.81 -11.60
C GLN A 155 7.95 -9.08 -12.64
N GLN A 156 7.95 -7.74 -12.64
CA GLN A 156 8.86 -6.97 -13.49
C GLN A 156 10.33 -7.29 -13.21
N VAL A 157 10.73 -7.44 -11.94
CA VAL A 157 12.11 -7.79 -11.57
C VAL A 157 12.46 -9.18 -12.07
N TYR A 158 11.63 -10.19 -11.82
CA TYR A 158 11.90 -11.56 -12.27
C TYR A 158 11.94 -11.68 -13.79
N ARG A 159 11.00 -11.05 -14.51
CA ARG A 159 10.98 -11.04 -15.98
C ARG A 159 12.24 -10.39 -16.55
N ARG A 160 12.73 -9.30 -15.95
CA ARG A 160 14.00 -8.65 -16.36
C ARG A 160 15.21 -9.55 -16.17
N GLN A 161 15.17 -10.46 -15.20
CA GLN A 161 16.21 -11.48 -14.97
C GLN A 161 16.01 -12.74 -15.83
N GLY A 162 14.99 -12.77 -16.70
CA GLY A 162 14.68 -13.92 -17.54
C GLY A 162 14.02 -15.09 -16.81
N VAL A 163 13.58 -14.88 -15.56
CA VAL A 163 12.89 -15.90 -14.76
C VAL A 163 11.39 -15.73 -14.91
N ASN A 164 10.70 -16.78 -15.35
CA ASN A 164 9.25 -16.79 -15.45
C ASN A 164 8.64 -17.44 -14.21
N ILE A 165 7.86 -16.69 -13.44
CA ILE A 165 7.12 -17.15 -12.27
C ILE A 165 5.64 -16.84 -12.46
N SER A 166 4.78 -17.77 -12.06
CA SER A 166 3.33 -17.55 -12.08
C SER A 166 2.90 -16.63 -10.95
N ASP A 167 2.02 -15.69 -11.26
CA ASP A 167 1.54 -14.66 -10.33
C ASP A 167 0.94 -15.26 -9.04
N LYS A 168 0.31 -16.45 -9.12
CA LYS A 168 -0.22 -17.20 -7.96
C LYS A 168 0.78 -17.40 -6.83
N HIS A 169 2.06 -17.57 -7.15
CA HIS A 169 3.10 -17.78 -6.13
C HIS A 169 3.38 -16.49 -5.35
N ILE A 170 3.36 -15.35 -6.04
CA ILE A 170 3.56 -14.04 -5.43
C ILE A 170 2.31 -13.66 -4.62
N GLU A 171 1.12 -13.90 -5.16
CA GLU A 171 -0.16 -13.67 -4.48
C GLU A 171 -0.25 -14.42 -3.14
N ILE A 172 0.21 -15.68 -3.10
CA ILE A 172 0.28 -16.45 -1.84
C ILE A 172 1.15 -15.71 -0.82
N ILE A 173 2.30 -15.15 -1.21
CA ILE A 173 3.17 -14.41 -0.28
C ILE A 173 2.49 -13.11 0.18
N VAL A 174 1.88 -12.36 -0.74
CA VAL A 174 1.16 -11.12 -0.39
C VAL A 174 -0.02 -11.41 0.55
N SER A 175 -0.70 -12.55 0.38
CA SER A 175 -1.75 -12.99 1.31
C SER A 175 -1.23 -13.22 2.73
N GLN A 176 0.01 -13.70 2.87
CA GLN A 176 0.67 -13.85 4.17
C GLN A 176 1.05 -12.49 4.79
N MET A 177 1.37 -11.50 3.97
CA MET A 177 1.66 -10.14 4.44
C MET A 177 0.41 -9.39 4.92
N MET A 178 -0.78 -9.80 4.47
CA MET A 178 -2.08 -9.21 4.80
C MET A 178 -2.88 -10.04 5.82
N ARG A 179 -2.19 -10.88 6.61
CA ARG A 179 -2.83 -11.77 7.60
C ARG A 179 -3.37 -11.06 8.83
N GLN A 180 -3.00 -9.81 9.06
CA GLN A 180 -3.34 -9.06 10.27
C GLN A 180 -4.25 -7.89 9.94
N VAL A 181 -5.13 -7.57 10.88
CA VAL A 181 -6.00 -6.40 10.85
C VAL A 181 -5.82 -5.60 12.12
N LYS A 182 -6.00 -4.27 12.02
CA LYS A 182 -5.99 -3.36 13.15
C LYS A 182 -7.42 -2.97 13.49
N ILE A 183 -7.83 -3.18 14.74
CA ILE A 183 -9.17 -2.82 15.20
C ILE A 183 -9.32 -1.30 15.25
N VAL A 184 -10.37 -0.79 14.62
CA VAL A 184 -10.77 0.63 14.68
C VAL A 184 -11.84 0.80 15.75
N GLU A 185 -12.88 -0.05 15.70
CA GLU A 185 -13.99 -0.04 16.65
C GLU A 185 -14.26 -1.45 17.15
N SER A 186 -14.44 -1.58 18.46
CA SER A 186 -14.61 -2.88 19.12
C SER A 186 -16.01 -3.48 18.97
N GLY A 187 -17.05 -2.66 18.77
CA GLY A 187 -18.45 -3.11 18.88
C GLY A 187 -18.72 -3.85 20.19
N ASP A 188 -19.49 -4.94 20.12
CA ASP A 188 -19.78 -5.88 21.21
C ASP A 188 -18.79 -7.06 21.26
N SER A 189 -17.68 -6.99 20.51
CA SER A 189 -16.64 -8.01 20.55
C SER A 189 -15.74 -7.89 21.78
N ASN A 190 -14.92 -8.91 22.01
CA ASN A 190 -13.88 -8.88 23.05
C ASN A 190 -12.61 -8.11 22.62
N PHE A 191 -12.62 -7.38 21.50
CA PHE A 191 -11.45 -6.69 21.00
C PHE A 191 -11.27 -5.30 21.60
N ILE A 192 -10.03 -4.80 21.60
CA ILE A 192 -9.72 -3.42 22.01
C ILE A 192 -9.34 -2.60 20.77
N ALA A 193 -9.88 -1.39 20.68
CA ALA A 193 -9.52 -0.45 19.62
C ALA A 193 -8.00 -0.20 19.60
N GLY A 194 -7.40 -0.36 18.42
CA GLY A 194 -5.95 -0.28 18.20
C GLY A 194 -5.22 -1.61 18.23
N ASP A 195 -5.85 -2.70 18.67
CA ASP A 195 -5.23 -4.03 18.67
C ASP A 195 -4.93 -4.52 17.26
N ILE A 196 -3.82 -5.26 17.13
CA ILE A 196 -3.44 -5.94 15.89
C ILE A 196 -3.67 -7.43 16.10
N ILE A 197 -4.65 -7.97 15.39
CA ILE A 197 -5.05 -9.38 15.52
C ILE A 197 -5.02 -10.09 14.17
N SER A 198 -5.01 -11.42 14.18
CA SER A 198 -5.09 -12.19 12.95
C SER A 198 -6.47 -12.06 12.32
N ARG A 199 -6.52 -11.96 10.99
CA ARG A 199 -7.75 -11.83 10.20
C ARG A 199 -8.71 -13.01 10.44
N ARG A 200 -8.16 -14.19 10.73
CA ARG A 200 -8.93 -15.38 11.11
C ARG A 200 -9.69 -15.17 12.42
N LYS A 201 -8.99 -14.80 13.50
CA LYS A 201 -9.61 -14.53 14.81
C LYS A 201 -10.63 -13.40 14.74
N PHE A 202 -10.31 -12.34 14.00
CA PHE A 202 -11.25 -11.24 13.73
C PHE A 202 -12.56 -11.75 13.12
N LYS A 203 -12.46 -12.58 12.07
CA LYS A 203 -13.63 -13.14 11.39
C LYS A 203 -14.43 -14.08 12.28
N GLU A 204 -13.77 -14.97 13.01
CA GLU A 204 -14.42 -15.92 13.93
C GLU A 204 -15.19 -15.21 15.04
N GLU A 205 -14.59 -14.20 15.67
CA GLU A 205 -15.24 -13.43 16.73
C GLU A 205 -16.40 -12.59 16.20
N ASN A 206 -16.25 -11.93 15.05
CA ASN A 206 -17.35 -11.18 14.44
C ASN A 206 -18.51 -12.11 14.04
N GLU A 207 -18.23 -13.29 13.50
CA GLU A 207 -19.27 -14.29 13.23
C GLU A 207 -20.00 -14.73 14.51
N ARG A 208 -19.30 -14.84 15.64
CA ARG A 208 -19.91 -15.14 16.95
C ARG A 208 -20.81 -13.99 17.43
N VAL A 209 -20.34 -12.76 17.35
CA VAL A 209 -21.09 -11.57 17.79
C VAL A 209 -22.35 -11.36 16.94
N ILE A 210 -22.24 -11.52 15.62
CA ILE A 210 -23.38 -11.41 14.70
C ILE A 210 -24.44 -12.48 15.01
N LYS A 211 -24.04 -13.72 15.32
CA LYS A 211 -24.97 -14.79 15.74
C LYS A 211 -25.71 -14.47 17.03
N LEU A 212 -25.14 -13.63 17.89
CA LEU A 212 -25.75 -13.13 19.12
C LEU A 212 -26.53 -11.82 18.92
N PHE A 213 -26.69 -11.36 17.67
CA PHE A 213 -27.33 -10.09 17.30
C PHE A 213 -26.65 -8.84 17.88
N GLY A 214 -25.35 -8.92 18.17
CA GLY A 214 -24.53 -7.78 18.60
C GLY A 214 -23.91 -7.01 17.45
N GLU A 215 -23.31 -5.87 17.76
CA GLU A 215 -22.58 -5.04 16.81
C GLU A 215 -21.16 -5.61 16.57
N PRO A 216 -20.80 -5.99 15.32
CA PRO A 216 -19.48 -6.54 15.02
C PRO A 216 -18.38 -5.49 15.12
N ALA A 217 -17.14 -5.93 15.37
CA ALA A 217 -15.99 -5.04 15.36
C ALA A 217 -15.64 -4.58 13.94
N ILE A 218 -15.16 -3.33 13.82
CA ILE A 218 -14.64 -2.76 12.58
C ILE A 218 -13.12 -2.75 12.65
N ALA A 219 -12.47 -3.21 11.58
CA ALA A 219 -11.02 -3.26 11.49
C ALA A 219 -10.52 -2.81 10.11
N GLU A 220 -9.33 -2.24 10.09
CA GLU A 220 -8.60 -1.88 8.88
C GLU A 220 -7.55 -2.95 8.57
N PRO A 221 -7.39 -3.33 7.29
CA PRO A 221 -6.35 -4.28 6.91
C PRO A 221 -4.96 -3.69 7.15
N MET A 222 -4.03 -4.52 7.61
CA MET A 222 -2.67 -4.09 7.91
C MET A 222 -1.65 -4.84 7.06
N LEU A 223 -0.89 -4.10 6.26
CA LEU A 223 0.24 -4.64 5.52
C LEU A 223 1.47 -4.74 6.43
N VAL A 224 1.95 -5.97 6.67
CA VAL A 224 3.18 -6.24 7.43
C VAL A 224 4.18 -7.00 6.58
N GLY A 225 5.48 -6.71 6.78
CA GLY A 225 6.55 -7.46 6.12
C GLY A 225 6.58 -8.93 6.53
N ILE A 226 7.10 -9.81 5.67
CA ILE A 226 7.13 -11.26 5.91
C ILE A 226 7.82 -11.65 7.22
N THR A 227 8.89 -10.95 7.61
CA THR A 227 9.58 -11.21 8.88
C THR A 227 8.66 -10.94 10.08
N ARG A 228 7.96 -9.79 10.08
CA ARG A 228 7.02 -9.42 11.15
C ARG A 228 5.77 -10.30 11.14
N SER A 229 5.25 -10.63 9.96
CA SER A 229 4.10 -11.53 9.81
C SER A 229 4.39 -12.92 10.37
N ALA A 230 5.61 -13.44 10.14
CA ALA A 230 6.03 -14.75 10.65
C ALA A 230 6.16 -14.78 12.19
N VAL A 231 6.67 -13.72 12.82
CA VAL A 231 6.73 -13.61 14.29
C VAL A 231 5.33 -13.45 14.89
N GLY A 232 4.40 -12.83 14.16
CA GLY A 232 3.00 -12.64 14.56
C GLY A 232 2.06 -13.80 14.18
N ALA A 233 2.60 -14.98 13.86
CA ALA A 233 1.80 -16.16 13.56
C ALA A 233 0.99 -16.63 14.77
N ASP A 234 -0.15 -17.29 14.53
CA ASP A 234 -1.03 -17.77 15.60
C ASP A 234 -0.41 -18.91 16.42
N SER A 235 0.49 -19.70 15.83
CA SER A 235 1.24 -20.72 16.56
C SER A 235 2.47 -20.16 17.26
N ILE A 236 2.58 -20.55 18.53
CA ILE A 236 3.69 -20.23 19.42
C ILE A 236 4.95 -20.96 18.96
N ILE A 237 4.84 -22.26 18.65
CA ILE A 237 5.98 -23.10 18.27
C ILE A 237 6.54 -22.63 16.91
N SER A 238 5.65 -22.37 15.95
CA SER A 238 6.02 -21.84 14.65
C SER A 238 6.65 -20.46 14.74
N ALA A 239 6.08 -19.53 15.52
CA ALA A 239 6.66 -18.20 15.72
C ALA A 239 8.02 -18.27 16.42
N ALA A 240 8.14 -19.04 17.50
CA ALA A 240 9.36 -19.19 18.29
C ALA A 240 10.51 -19.85 17.50
N SER A 241 10.20 -20.69 16.51
CA SER A 241 11.18 -21.32 15.62
C SER A 241 11.79 -20.37 14.58
N PHE A 242 11.17 -19.21 14.33
CA PHE A 242 11.63 -18.28 13.29
C PHE A 242 12.67 -17.29 13.83
N GLN A 243 12.26 -16.37 14.69
CA GLN A 243 13.10 -15.33 15.31
C GLN A 243 12.52 -14.92 16.67
N ASP A 244 13.29 -14.15 17.46
CA ASP A 244 12.85 -13.57 18.74
C ASP A 244 12.28 -14.60 19.75
N THR A 245 12.83 -15.82 19.77
CA THR A 245 12.35 -16.96 20.57
C THR A 245 12.03 -16.60 22.02
N THR A 246 12.92 -15.88 22.71
CA THR A 246 12.70 -15.46 24.11
C THR A 246 11.45 -14.60 24.26
N LYS A 247 11.27 -13.60 23.38
CA LYS A 247 10.13 -12.68 23.44
C LYS A 247 8.82 -13.40 23.15
N VAL A 248 8.81 -14.30 22.17
CA VAL A 248 7.64 -15.11 21.82
C VAL A 248 7.24 -16.00 23.00
N LEU A 249 8.18 -16.75 23.57
CA LEU A 249 7.90 -17.66 24.69
C LEU A 249 7.48 -16.92 25.96
N THR A 250 8.10 -15.78 26.29
CA THR A 250 7.68 -14.97 27.44
C THR A 250 6.25 -14.45 27.27
N SER A 251 5.91 -13.92 26.09
CA SER A 251 4.56 -13.40 25.81
C SER A 251 3.51 -14.52 25.88
N ALA A 252 3.83 -15.68 25.30
CA ALA A 252 2.98 -16.87 25.34
C ALA A 252 2.77 -17.38 26.77
N SER A 253 3.82 -17.34 27.61
CA SER A 253 3.76 -17.78 29.00
C SER A 253 2.89 -16.86 29.86
N ILE A 254 2.98 -15.55 29.65
CA ILE A 254 2.16 -14.54 30.33
C ILE A 254 0.69 -14.67 29.91
N ALA A 255 0.43 -14.86 28.61
CA ALA A 255 -0.91 -14.97 28.07
C ALA A 255 -1.56 -16.36 28.25
N GLY A 256 -0.80 -17.37 28.67
CA GLY A 256 -1.30 -18.74 28.81
C GLY A 256 -1.79 -19.34 27.49
N THR A 257 -1.18 -18.96 26.37
CA THR A 257 -1.63 -19.35 25.04
C THR A 257 -1.45 -20.84 24.78
N VAL A 258 -2.42 -21.45 24.09
CA VAL A 258 -2.40 -22.86 23.69
C VAL A 258 -2.21 -22.96 22.17
N ASP A 259 -1.37 -23.88 21.73
CA ASP A 259 -1.09 -24.13 20.32
C ASP A 259 -2.01 -25.22 19.76
N GLY A 260 -2.63 -24.97 18.60
CA GLY A 260 -3.58 -25.87 17.96
C GLY A 260 -2.94 -26.99 17.12
N LEU A 261 -1.64 -26.88 16.80
CA LEU A 261 -0.93 -27.84 15.95
C LEU A 261 -1.57 -27.99 14.55
N GLU A 262 -2.08 -26.88 14.01
CA GLU A 262 -2.80 -26.85 12.73
C GLU A 262 -1.86 -26.65 11.54
N ASP A 263 -0.62 -26.20 11.78
CA ASP A 263 0.34 -25.85 10.75
C ASP A 263 1.48 -26.87 10.62
N LEU A 264 2.25 -26.74 9.53
CA LEU A 264 3.35 -27.65 9.20
C LEU A 264 4.46 -27.66 10.26
N LYS A 265 4.91 -26.48 10.70
CA LYS A 265 6.13 -26.35 11.52
C LYS A 265 5.95 -26.91 12.92
N GLU A 266 4.81 -26.69 13.57
CA GLU A 266 4.56 -27.29 14.90
C GLU A 266 4.63 -28.82 14.84
N ASN A 267 3.96 -29.42 13.86
CA ASN A 267 3.90 -30.87 13.71
C ASN A 267 5.29 -31.45 13.39
N VAL A 268 6.10 -30.78 12.57
CA VAL A 268 7.49 -31.19 12.33
C VAL A 268 8.33 -31.14 13.61
N VAL A 269 8.23 -30.06 14.38
CA VAL A 269 9.02 -29.87 15.61
C VAL A 269 8.65 -30.93 16.67
N ILE A 270 7.38 -31.28 16.78
CA ILE A 270 6.88 -32.29 17.73
C ILE A 270 7.08 -33.72 17.23
N GLY A 271 7.33 -33.92 15.94
CA GLY A 271 7.47 -35.24 15.33
C GLY A 271 6.13 -35.93 15.01
N ARG A 272 5.05 -35.15 14.83
CA ARG A 272 3.74 -35.62 14.38
C ARG A 272 3.63 -35.53 12.85
N LEU A 273 2.70 -36.29 12.27
CA LEU A 273 2.35 -36.15 10.84
C LEU A 273 1.89 -34.72 10.54
N ILE A 274 2.48 -34.11 9.50
CA ILE A 274 2.12 -32.78 9.03
C ILE A 274 0.72 -32.78 8.37
N PRO A 275 -0.11 -31.73 8.56
CA PRO A 275 -1.49 -31.68 8.09
C PRO A 275 -1.61 -31.34 6.58
N VAL A 276 -0.74 -31.92 5.74
CA VAL A 276 -0.76 -31.76 4.28
C VAL A 276 -0.56 -33.10 3.59
N GLY A 277 -1.09 -33.24 2.36
CA GLY A 277 -0.95 -34.46 1.57
C GLY A 277 -1.47 -35.70 2.31
N THR A 278 -0.60 -36.69 2.51
CA THR A 278 -0.93 -37.95 3.20
C THR A 278 -1.22 -37.80 4.69
N GLY A 279 -0.84 -36.68 5.31
CA GLY A 279 -1.12 -36.40 6.71
C GLY A 279 -2.38 -35.58 6.95
N MET A 280 -3.14 -35.23 5.91
CA MET A 280 -4.47 -34.62 6.07
C MET A 280 -5.42 -35.63 6.71
N ILE A 281 -5.90 -35.32 7.90
CA ILE A 281 -6.94 -36.10 8.57
C ILE A 281 -8.26 -35.73 7.89
N ASN A 282 -8.84 -36.67 7.13
CA ASN A 282 -10.15 -36.45 6.52
C ASN A 282 -11.24 -36.51 7.59
N THR A 283 -11.59 -35.35 8.15
CA THR A 283 -12.63 -35.19 9.17
C THR A 283 -14.03 -35.57 8.69
N GLU A 284 -14.27 -35.68 7.37
CA GLU A 284 -15.56 -36.15 6.83
C GLU A 284 -15.83 -37.63 7.10
N ARG A 285 -14.81 -38.42 7.48
CA ARG A 285 -14.93 -39.87 7.78
C ARG A 285 -14.77 -40.22 9.25
N VAL A 286 -14.90 -39.24 10.15
CA VAL A 286 -14.77 -39.48 11.59
C VAL A 286 -16.16 -39.45 12.22
N HIS A 287 -16.74 -40.63 12.40
CA HIS A 287 -17.94 -40.79 13.23
C HIS A 287 -17.51 -40.98 14.69
N LEU A 288 -18.12 -40.21 15.59
CA LEU A 288 -18.01 -40.48 17.03
C LEU A 288 -18.68 -41.83 17.28
N ALA A 289 -17.90 -42.82 17.70
CA ALA A 289 -18.45 -44.06 18.23
C ALA A 289 -19.02 -43.76 19.62
N GLU A 290 -20.32 -44.03 19.82
CA GLU A 290 -20.87 -44.11 21.16
C GLU A 290 -20.17 -45.27 21.88
N VAL A 291 -19.58 -44.97 23.03
CA VAL A 291 -18.95 -45.96 23.88
C VAL A 291 -20.08 -46.62 24.69
N GLU A 292 -20.31 -47.92 24.47
CA GLU A 292 -21.22 -48.75 25.27
C GLU A 292 -20.78 -48.88 26.75
#